data_AF-A0AAN6C581-F1
#
_entry.id   AF-A0AAN6C581-F1
#
_cell.length_a   1.000
_cell.length_b   1.000
_cell.length_c   1.000
_cell.angle_alpha   90.00
_cell.angle_beta   90.00
_cell.angle_gamma   90.00
#
_symmetry.space_group_name_H-M   'P 1'
#
loop_
_entity.id
_entity.type
_entity.pdbx_description
1 polymer ?
#
loop_
_entity_poly.entity_id
_entity_poly.type
_entity_poly.pdbx_seq_one_letter_code
_entity_poly.pdbx_strand_id
1 'polypeptide(L)'
;MRTVEIRAQNAENDSAELIEEINATREQHLDMSALQDLRTFEDENLEYTVPFGDETYKNLGVSLLVHNRTPVMSLLRFETFDGLEAFQPCSPNIDQLNLQKALRPIETGDPVFNAARDWSCILQSLPGLPKELRWILATVYDLACVMLRADSDEDAHWAMRPWLSHWYDVADILFLKYNIPATAPDPD
;
A
#
# COMPACT_ATOMS: atom_id res chain seq x y z
N MET A 1 -32.56 2.93 12.91
CA MET A 1 -31.42 3.54 13.63
C MET A 1 -30.53 2.49 14.30
N ARG A 2 -31.05 1.57 15.13
CA ARG A 2 -30.25 0.51 15.79
C ARG A 2 -29.33 -0.35 14.91
N THR A 3 -29.73 -0.67 13.68
CA THR A 3 -28.94 -1.55 12.79
C THR A 3 -27.71 -0.86 12.20
N VAL A 4 -27.70 0.48 12.14
CA VAL A 4 -26.57 1.27 11.65
C VAL A 4 -25.50 1.39 12.74
N GLU A 5 -25.94 1.60 14.00
CA GLU A 5 -25.06 1.69 15.16
C GLU A 5 -24.29 0.38 15.43
N ILE A 6 -24.95 -0.77 15.28
CA ILE A 6 -24.31 -2.09 15.46
C ILE A 6 -23.27 -2.36 14.37
N ARG A 7 -23.53 -1.94 13.12
CA ARG A 7 -22.57 -2.08 12.01
C ARG A 7 -21.36 -1.18 12.18
N ALA A 8 -21.57 0.05 12.65
CA ALA A 8 -20.48 0.98 12.94
C ALA A 8 -19.60 0.47 14.09
N GLN A 9 -20.21 -0.05 15.17
CA GLN A 9 -19.47 -0.57 16.31
C GLN A 9 -18.64 -1.82 15.96
N ASN A 10 -19.17 -2.70 15.12
CA ASN A 10 -18.44 -3.89 14.67
C ASN A 10 -17.26 -3.53 13.74
N ALA A 11 -17.44 -2.54 12.86
CA ALA A 11 -16.35 -2.05 12.00
C ALA A 11 -15.23 -1.37 12.80
N GLU A 12 -15.57 -0.66 13.88
CA GLU A 12 -14.57 -0.04 14.75
C GLU A 12 -13.74 -1.07 15.53
N ASN A 13 -14.34 -2.18 15.97
CA ASN A 13 -13.60 -3.26 16.64
C ASN A 13 -12.68 -4.03 15.68
N ASP A 14 -13.15 -4.33 14.46
CA ASP A 14 -12.34 -5.00 13.43
C ASP A 14 -11.13 -4.15 13.02
N SER A 15 -11.32 -2.83 12.92
CA SER A 15 -10.25 -1.87 12.60
C SER A 15 -9.20 -1.80 13.71
N ALA A 16 -9.62 -1.86 14.98
CA ALA A 16 -8.70 -1.83 16.12
C ALA A 16 -7.79 -3.06 16.18
N GLU A 17 -8.31 -4.26 15.89
CA GLU A 17 -7.50 -5.49 15.88
C GLU A 17 -6.50 -5.50 14.72
N LEU A 18 -6.89 -5.02 13.53
CA LEU A 18 -5.97 -4.90 12.40
C LEU A 18 -4.81 -3.94 12.72
N ILE A 19 -5.08 -2.88 13.47
CA ILE A 19 -4.05 -1.92 13.89
C ILE A 19 -3.09 -2.52 14.90
N GLU A 20 -3.57 -3.39 15.79
CA GLU A 20 -2.70 -4.12 16.72
C GLU A 20 -1.71 -5.01 15.94
N GLU A 21 -2.17 -5.70 14.89
CA GLU A 21 -1.33 -6.52 14.01
C GLU A 21 -0.31 -5.68 13.21
N ILE A 22 -0.75 -4.54 12.66
CA ILE A 22 0.13 -3.58 11.96
C ILE A 22 1.19 -3.01 12.92
N ASN A 23 0.80 -2.63 14.13
CA ASN A 23 1.71 -2.01 15.11
C ASN A 23 2.74 -3.00 15.64
N ALA A 24 2.34 -4.26 15.90
CA ALA A 24 3.27 -5.31 16.30
C ALA A 24 4.39 -5.55 15.28
N THR A 25 4.13 -5.24 14.00
CA THR A 25 5.09 -5.39 12.89
C THR A 25 5.94 -4.13 12.68
N ARG A 26 5.44 -2.93 13.03
CA ARG A 26 6.11 -1.62 12.83
C ARG A 26 7.23 -1.30 13.83
N GLU A 27 7.31 -1.94 14.98
CA GLU A 27 8.32 -1.63 16.03
C GLU A 27 9.76 -2.03 15.67
N GLN A 28 10.03 -2.47 14.44
CA GLN A 28 11.38 -2.76 13.94
C GLN A 28 11.81 -1.67 12.92
N HIS A 29 12.90 -0.99 13.26
CA HIS A 29 13.43 0.24 12.66
C HIS A 29 13.89 0.12 11.19
N LEU A 30 13.89 1.27 10.48
CA LEU A 30 14.18 1.45 9.04
C LEU A 30 15.44 2.28 8.74
N ASP A 31 16.19 1.90 7.70
CA ASP A 31 17.20 2.73 7.03
C ASP A 31 16.74 3.07 5.60
N MET A 32 16.34 4.32 5.41
CA MET A 32 15.74 4.88 4.19
C MET A 32 16.75 5.34 3.12
N SER A 33 18.05 5.12 3.34
CA SER A 33 19.11 5.70 2.50
C SER A 33 19.11 5.24 1.04
N ALA A 34 18.57 4.05 0.74
CA ALA A 34 18.51 3.52 -0.63
C ALA A 34 17.48 4.21 -1.54
N LEU A 35 16.45 4.84 -0.96
CA LEU A 35 15.37 5.51 -1.71
C LEU A 35 15.70 6.99 -2.05
N GLN A 36 16.86 7.51 -1.67
CA GLN A 36 17.18 8.93 -1.81
C GLN A 36 17.93 9.30 -3.11
N ASP A 37 18.39 8.33 -3.91
CA ASP A 37 19.13 8.64 -5.14
C ASP A 37 18.21 8.85 -6.34
N LEU A 38 17.90 10.12 -6.63
CA LEU A 38 17.09 10.56 -7.78
C LEU A 38 17.74 10.27 -9.16
N ARG A 39 18.96 9.73 -9.24
CA ARG A 39 19.63 9.40 -10.51
C ARG A 39 19.19 8.07 -11.10
N THR A 40 18.41 7.26 -10.38
CA THR A 40 17.87 5.98 -10.88
C THR A 40 16.70 6.15 -11.86
N PHE A 41 16.22 7.38 -12.09
CA PHE A 41 15.06 7.67 -12.93
C PHE A 41 15.38 7.84 -14.43
N GLU A 42 16.66 7.87 -14.83
CA GLU A 42 17.06 8.16 -16.22
C GLU A 42 17.09 6.93 -17.16
N ASP A 43 16.70 5.74 -16.71
CA ASP A 43 16.72 4.53 -17.56
C ASP A 43 15.38 4.30 -18.29
N GLU A 44 15.34 4.64 -19.57
CA GLU A 44 14.19 4.73 -20.49
C GLU A 44 13.53 3.39 -20.89
N ASN A 45 13.28 2.46 -19.96
CA ASN A 45 12.34 1.37 -20.22
C ASN A 45 11.57 0.96 -18.96
N LEU A 46 10.37 1.51 -18.82
CA LEU A 46 9.39 1.15 -17.78
C LEU A 46 9.02 -0.35 -17.81
N GLU A 47 9.32 -1.08 -18.90
CA GLU A 47 9.19 -2.54 -18.97
C GLU A 47 10.21 -3.31 -18.11
N TYR A 48 11.35 -2.71 -17.73
CA TYR A 48 12.37 -3.32 -16.87
C TYR A 48 12.28 -2.88 -15.40
N THR A 49 11.32 -2.02 -15.05
CA THR A 49 11.19 -1.50 -13.68
C THR A 49 10.72 -2.56 -12.69
N VAL A 50 10.00 -3.59 -13.15
CA VAL A 50 9.59 -4.70 -12.27
C VAL A 50 10.81 -5.60 -12.01
N PRO A 51 11.26 -5.74 -10.76
CA PRO A 51 12.51 -6.41 -10.47
C PRO A 51 12.30 -7.92 -10.33
N PHE A 52 12.09 -8.60 -11.45
CA PHE A 52 11.79 -10.05 -11.49
C PHE A 52 12.80 -10.93 -10.72
N GLY A 53 14.04 -10.46 -10.60
CA GLY A 53 15.13 -11.13 -9.90
C GLY A 53 15.25 -10.81 -8.41
N ASP A 54 14.53 -9.81 -7.90
CA ASP A 54 14.63 -9.33 -6.52
C ASP A 54 13.79 -10.17 -5.56
N GLU A 55 14.18 -10.20 -4.28
CA GLU A 55 13.50 -10.97 -3.23
C GLU A 55 12.08 -10.46 -2.98
N THR A 56 11.87 -9.14 -3.01
CA THR A 56 10.53 -8.54 -2.83
C THR A 56 9.54 -9.01 -3.90
N TYR A 57 10.00 -9.20 -5.14
CA TYR A 57 9.18 -9.75 -6.22
C TYR A 57 8.99 -11.26 -6.08
N LYS A 58 10.07 -11.99 -5.79
CA LYS A 58 10.04 -13.45 -5.69
C LYS A 58 9.13 -13.91 -4.55
N ASN A 59 9.24 -13.28 -3.38
CA ASN A 59 8.57 -13.67 -2.14
C ASN A 59 7.12 -13.17 -2.03
N LEU A 60 6.71 -12.25 -2.91
CA LEU A 60 5.36 -11.74 -3.00
C LEU A 60 4.33 -12.88 -3.02
N GLY A 61 3.31 -12.75 -2.18
CA GLY A 61 2.24 -13.73 -2.02
C GLY A 61 1.57 -14.07 -3.35
N VAL A 62 1.33 -15.36 -3.56
CA VAL A 62 0.67 -15.88 -4.77
C VAL A 62 -0.86 -15.82 -4.69
N SER A 63 -1.40 -15.59 -3.49
CA SER A 63 -2.83 -15.60 -3.20
C SER A 63 -3.17 -14.61 -2.10
N LEU A 64 -4.37 -14.06 -2.17
CA LEU A 64 -4.93 -13.25 -1.10
C LEU A 64 -5.46 -14.17 0.02
N LEU A 65 -5.08 -13.89 1.26
CA LEU A 65 -5.57 -14.58 2.44
C LEU A 65 -6.84 -13.89 2.93
N VAL A 66 -8.00 -14.53 2.84
CA VAL A 66 -9.25 -13.91 3.29
C VAL A 66 -9.20 -13.66 4.80
N HIS A 67 -9.57 -12.46 5.23
CA HIS A 67 -9.59 -12.12 6.65
C HIS A 67 -10.73 -12.86 7.35
N ASN A 68 -10.42 -13.58 8.44
CA ASN A 68 -11.38 -14.47 9.11
C ASN A 68 -12.58 -13.73 9.73
N ARG A 69 -12.39 -12.48 10.15
CA ARG A 69 -13.43 -11.67 10.83
C ARG A 69 -14.10 -10.66 9.92
N THR A 70 -13.42 -10.28 8.84
CA THR A 70 -13.86 -9.25 7.90
C THR A 70 -13.85 -9.84 6.50
N PRO A 71 -14.85 -10.65 6.11
CA PRO A 71 -14.82 -11.44 4.88
C PRO A 71 -14.72 -10.62 3.59
N VAL A 72 -14.96 -9.31 3.68
CA VAL A 72 -14.79 -8.34 2.58
C VAL A 72 -13.35 -7.86 2.40
N MET A 73 -12.45 -8.25 3.30
CA MET A 73 -11.04 -7.93 3.29
C MET A 73 -10.23 -9.21 3.12
N SER A 74 -9.14 -9.10 2.38
CA SER A 74 -8.09 -10.12 2.32
C SER A 74 -6.74 -9.48 2.57
N LEU A 75 -5.71 -10.28 2.82
CA LEU A 75 -4.35 -9.84 3.04
C LEU A 75 -3.46 -10.38 1.93
N LEU A 76 -2.64 -9.51 1.33
CA LEU A 76 -1.53 -9.92 0.48
C LEU A 76 -0.25 -9.91 1.31
N ARG A 77 0.43 -11.05 1.38
CA ARG A 77 1.78 -11.10 1.95
C ARG A 77 2.77 -10.46 0.97
N PHE A 78 3.63 -9.58 1.46
CA PHE A 78 4.72 -8.97 0.70
C PHE A 78 5.95 -8.78 1.59
N GLU A 79 7.04 -8.32 1.00
CA GLU A 79 8.28 -8.00 1.69
C GLU A 79 8.52 -6.49 1.60
N THR A 80 8.75 -5.83 2.73
CA THR A 80 8.96 -4.38 2.82
C THR A 80 10.33 -3.98 2.29
N PHE A 81 10.58 -2.68 2.17
CA PHE A 81 11.90 -2.13 1.82
C PHE A 81 13.02 -2.53 2.79
N ASP A 82 12.70 -3.00 3.99
CA ASP A 82 13.67 -3.54 4.98
C ASP A 82 13.96 -5.03 4.83
N GLY A 83 13.29 -5.71 3.90
CA GLY A 83 13.33 -7.17 3.83
C GLY A 83 12.47 -7.86 4.90
N LEU A 84 11.51 -7.16 5.52
CA LEU A 84 10.60 -7.74 6.50
C LEU A 84 9.32 -8.25 5.84
N GLU A 85 8.81 -9.39 6.33
CA GLU A 85 7.51 -9.89 5.90
C GLU A 85 6.38 -9.01 6.47
N ALA A 86 5.46 -8.58 5.60
CA ALA A 86 4.32 -7.76 5.96
C ALA A 86 3.05 -8.16 5.19
N PHE A 87 1.92 -7.58 5.59
CA PHE A 87 0.62 -7.85 4.99
C PHE A 87 -0.06 -6.56 4.55
N GLN A 88 -0.38 -6.48 3.26
CA GLN A 88 -1.19 -5.40 2.70
C GLN A 88 -2.68 -5.77 2.82
N PRO A 89 -3.52 -4.95 3.47
CA PRO A 89 -4.96 -5.13 3.45
C PRO A 89 -5.50 -4.85 2.04
N CYS A 90 -6.36 -5.74 1.55
CA CYS A 90 -6.89 -5.72 0.20
C CYS A 90 -8.43 -5.78 0.29
N SER A 91 -9.11 -4.68 -0.05
CA SER A 91 -10.57 -4.67 -0.11
C SER A 91 -11.07 -3.62 -1.11
N PRO A 92 -12.14 -3.89 -1.88
CA PRO A 92 -12.74 -2.88 -2.73
C PRO A 92 -13.43 -1.74 -1.95
N ASN A 93 -13.62 -1.91 -0.63
CA ASN A 93 -14.29 -0.95 0.25
C ASN A 93 -13.37 -0.46 1.39
N ILE A 94 -12.06 -0.32 1.14
CA ILE A 94 -11.08 0.13 2.15
C ILE A 94 -11.48 1.44 2.81
N ASP A 95 -12.00 2.37 2.02
CA ASP A 95 -12.54 3.66 2.45
C ASP A 95 -13.65 3.52 3.50
N GLN A 96 -14.44 2.45 3.43
CA GLN A 96 -15.55 2.16 4.36
C GLN A 96 -15.12 1.38 5.60
N LEU A 97 -13.93 0.76 5.59
CA LEU A 97 -13.42 -0.03 6.71
C LEU A 97 -12.85 0.83 7.85
N ASN A 98 -12.82 2.16 7.71
CA ASN A 98 -12.33 3.11 8.71
C ASN A 98 -10.89 2.81 9.20
N LEU A 99 -10.08 2.13 8.39
CA LEU A 99 -8.71 1.78 8.77
C LEU A 99 -7.87 3.04 9.00
N GLN A 100 -7.99 4.01 8.09
CA GLN A 100 -7.34 5.31 8.24
C GLN A 100 -7.73 6.01 9.53
N LYS A 101 -9.03 6.06 9.87
CA LYS A 101 -9.52 6.73 11.09
C LYS A 101 -8.82 6.19 12.32
N ALA A 102 -8.64 4.87 12.39
CA ALA A 102 -8.06 4.25 13.55
C ALA A 102 -6.53 4.33 13.57
N LEU A 103 -5.86 4.49 12.42
CA LEU A 103 -4.42 4.75 12.30
C LEU A 103 -4.00 6.21 12.57
N ARG A 104 -4.93 7.18 12.48
CA ARG A 104 -4.67 8.61 12.74
C ARG A 104 -3.85 8.93 14.00
N PRO A 105 -4.01 8.25 15.15
CA PRO A 105 -3.25 8.58 16.35
C PRO A 105 -1.74 8.36 16.24
N ILE A 106 -1.28 7.57 15.26
CA ILE A 106 0.11 7.15 15.10
C ILE A 106 0.69 7.55 13.72
N GLU A 107 -0.05 8.33 12.94
CA GLU A 107 0.31 8.73 11.58
C GLU A 107 0.17 10.23 11.36
N THR A 108 0.98 10.78 10.45
CA THR A 108 1.00 12.21 10.11
C THR A 108 -0.26 12.66 9.38
N GLY A 109 -0.92 11.75 8.68
CA GLY A 109 -2.16 12.02 7.98
C GLY A 109 -2.00 12.77 6.66
N ASP A 110 -0.81 12.74 6.03
CA ASP A 110 -0.59 13.36 4.71
C ASP A 110 -1.64 12.83 3.69
N PRO A 111 -2.37 13.72 2.98
CA PRO A 111 -3.47 13.31 2.13
C PRO A 111 -3.01 12.54 0.87
N VAL A 112 -1.84 12.85 0.32
CA VAL A 112 -1.31 12.20 -0.89
C VAL A 112 -0.94 10.76 -0.57
N PHE A 113 -0.19 10.52 0.51
CA PHE A 113 0.18 9.16 0.89
C PHE A 113 -1.00 8.35 1.44
N ASN A 114 -2.00 8.99 2.06
CA ASN A 114 -3.25 8.31 2.40
C ASN A 114 -4.01 7.84 1.16
N ALA A 115 -4.13 8.71 0.14
CA ALA A 115 -4.77 8.35 -1.12
C ALA A 115 -4.00 7.21 -1.83
N ALA A 116 -2.67 7.27 -1.82
CA ALA A 116 -1.81 6.22 -2.37
C ALA A 116 -2.02 4.87 -1.69
N ARG A 117 -2.06 4.86 -0.35
CA ARG A 117 -2.31 3.65 0.44
C ARG A 117 -3.68 3.04 0.15
N ASP A 118 -4.73 3.85 0.15
CA ASP A 118 -6.09 3.35 -0.11
C ASP A 118 -6.23 2.83 -1.53
N TRP A 119 -5.74 3.59 -2.50
CA TRP A 119 -5.76 3.20 -3.91
C TRP A 119 -5.06 1.87 -4.13
N SER A 120 -3.86 1.68 -3.54
CA SER A 120 -3.13 0.44 -3.72
C SER A 120 -3.87 -0.73 -3.09
N CYS A 121 -4.43 -0.58 -1.90
CA CYS A 121 -5.22 -1.60 -1.21
C CYS A 121 -6.49 -1.99 -1.99
N ILE A 122 -7.17 -1.00 -2.60
CA ILE A 122 -8.36 -1.23 -3.41
C ILE A 122 -8.02 -2.03 -4.66
N LEU A 123 -7.04 -1.58 -5.46
CA LEU A 123 -6.66 -2.28 -6.67
C LEU A 123 -6.06 -3.65 -6.39
N GLN A 124 -5.33 -3.81 -5.28
CA GLN A 124 -4.73 -5.08 -4.90
C GLN A 124 -5.77 -6.20 -4.69
N SER A 125 -7.01 -5.81 -4.35
CA SER A 125 -8.16 -6.70 -4.16
C SER A 125 -8.75 -7.26 -5.46
N LEU A 126 -8.39 -6.71 -6.63
CA LEU A 126 -8.95 -7.17 -7.89
C LEU A 126 -8.55 -8.64 -8.17
N PRO A 127 -9.51 -9.47 -8.61
CA PRO A 127 -9.25 -10.85 -8.96
C PRO A 127 -8.37 -10.94 -10.22
N GLY A 128 -7.45 -11.89 -10.23
CA GLY A 128 -6.62 -12.16 -11.42
C GLY A 128 -5.58 -11.09 -11.75
N LEU A 129 -5.30 -10.15 -10.82
CA LEU A 129 -4.27 -9.15 -11.02
C LEU A 129 -2.89 -9.81 -11.32
N PRO A 130 -2.20 -9.41 -12.42
CA PRO A 130 -0.86 -9.89 -12.76
C PRO A 130 0.15 -9.64 -11.64
N LYS A 131 1.13 -10.52 -11.47
CA LYS A 131 2.08 -10.46 -10.35
C LYS A 131 2.90 -9.17 -10.36
N GLU A 132 3.23 -8.68 -11.55
CA GLU A 132 3.88 -7.40 -11.81
C GLU A 132 3.12 -6.25 -11.17
N LEU A 133 1.81 -6.17 -11.44
CA LEU A 133 0.95 -5.16 -10.84
C LEU A 133 0.78 -5.36 -9.33
N ARG A 134 0.72 -6.61 -8.85
CA ARG A 134 0.67 -6.87 -7.39
C ARG A 134 1.91 -6.34 -6.70
N TRP A 135 3.07 -6.50 -7.31
CA TRP A 135 4.31 -5.99 -6.76
C TRP A 135 4.32 -4.46 -6.72
N ILE A 136 3.96 -3.79 -7.82
CA ILE A 136 3.88 -2.32 -7.87
C ILE A 136 2.93 -1.76 -6.81
N LEU A 137 1.76 -2.37 -6.64
CA LEU A 137 0.78 -1.93 -5.63
C LEU A 137 1.28 -2.18 -4.19
N ALA A 138 2.00 -3.28 -3.95
CA ALA A 138 2.64 -3.53 -2.66
C ALA A 138 3.78 -2.50 -2.39
N THR A 139 4.56 -2.14 -3.41
CA THR A 139 5.59 -1.09 -3.33
C THR A 139 5.00 0.27 -3.00
N VAL A 140 3.90 0.66 -3.66
CA VAL A 140 3.19 1.91 -3.35
C VAL A 140 2.60 1.88 -1.95
N TYR A 141 2.05 0.73 -1.53
CA TYR A 141 1.54 0.55 -0.18
C TYR A 141 2.63 0.75 0.88
N ASP A 142 3.78 0.11 0.71
CA ASP A 142 4.89 0.21 1.66
C ASP A 142 5.44 1.65 1.71
N LEU A 143 5.65 2.27 0.55
CA LEU A 143 6.07 3.68 0.45
C LEU A 143 5.11 4.60 1.21
N ALA A 144 3.81 4.44 1.02
CA ALA A 144 2.81 5.22 1.73
C ALA A 144 2.85 4.94 3.24
N CYS A 145 2.98 3.69 3.67
CA CYS A 145 3.08 3.32 5.09
C CYS A 145 4.33 3.87 5.78
N VAL A 146 5.44 4.01 5.05
CA VAL A 146 6.66 4.67 5.53
C VAL A 146 6.41 6.18 5.67
N MET A 147 5.90 6.84 4.64
CA MET A 147 5.68 8.29 4.66
C MET A 147 4.61 8.73 5.65
N LEU A 148 3.64 7.87 5.96
CA LEU A 148 2.61 8.18 6.95
C LEU A 148 3.07 8.03 8.40
N ARG A 149 4.31 7.57 8.68
CA ARG A 149 4.81 7.44 10.06
C ARG A 149 4.93 8.79 10.74
N ALA A 150 4.68 8.82 12.05
CA ALA A 150 4.73 10.03 12.87
C ALA A 150 6.07 10.78 12.89
N ASP A 151 7.16 10.10 12.51
CA ASP A 151 8.51 10.66 12.41
C ASP A 151 8.88 11.18 11.01
N SER A 152 8.00 11.00 10.01
CA SER A 152 8.16 11.61 8.68
C SER A 152 7.63 13.04 8.69
N ASP A 153 8.43 13.99 8.22
CA ASP A 153 8.04 15.39 8.11
C ASP A 153 7.64 15.77 6.68
N GLU A 154 7.18 17.00 6.53
CA GLU A 154 6.73 17.55 5.24
C GLU A 154 7.86 17.55 4.19
N ASP A 155 9.11 17.79 4.60
CA ASP A 155 10.26 17.75 3.69
C ASP A 155 10.49 16.34 3.14
N ALA A 156 10.39 15.31 4.00
CA ALA A 156 10.45 13.91 3.57
C ALA A 156 9.30 13.55 2.62
N HIS A 157 8.09 14.04 2.89
CA HIS A 157 6.93 13.86 2.01
C HIS A 157 7.20 14.42 0.62
N TRP A 158 7.63 15.67 0.51
CA TRP A 158 7.99 16.30 -0.76
C TRP A 158 9.10 15.56 -1.50
N ALA A 159 10.12 15.08 -0.78
CA ALA A 159 11.22 14.33 -1.36
C ALA A 159 10.77 12.98 -1.97
N MET A 160 9.71 12.38 -1.43
CA MET A 160 9.21 11.07 -1.88
C MET A 160 8.06 11.12 -2.90
N ARG A 161 7.43 12.29 -3.12
CA ARG A 161 6.41 12.44 -4.19
C ARG A 161 6.89 12.04 -5.59
N PRO A 162 8.12 12.38 -6.03
CA PRO A 162 8.63 11.91 -7.33
C PRO A 162 8.68 10.38 -7.45
N TRP A 163 9.02 9.67 -6.37
CA TRP A 163 8.99 8.21 -6.33
C TRP A 163 7.58 7.67 -6.44
N LEU A 164 6.62 8.28 -5.74
CA LEU A 164 5.22 7.91 -5.85
C LEU A 164 4.72 8.10 -7.30
N SER A 165 5.01 9.25 -7.90
CA SER A 165 4.66 9.55 -9.31
C SER A 165 5.25 8.53 -10.27
N HIS A 166 6.52 8.14 -10.09
CA HIS A 166 7.14 7.12 -10.93
C HIS A 166 6.41 5.77 -10.84
N TRP A 167 6.07 5.33 -9.63
CA TRP A 167 5.32 4.07 -9.46
C TRP A 167 3.91 4.15 -10.05
N TYR A 168 3.28 5.32 -10.03
CA TYR A 168 2.00 5.58 -10.70
C TYR A 168 2.12 5.45 -12.22
N ASP A 169 3.14 6.06 -12.83
CA ASP A 169 3.38 5.94 -14.28
C ASP A 169 3.61 4.48 -14.70
N VAL A 170 4.39 3.73 -13.93
CA VAL A 170 4.62 2.30 -14.16
C VAL A 170 3.30 1.51 -14.05
N ALA A 171 2.50 1.79 -13.01
CA ALA A 171 1.22 1.13 -12.81
C ALA A 171 0.26 1.36 -13.98
N ASP A 172 0.14 2.61 -14.45
CA ASP A 172 -0.73 2.98 -15.56
C ASP A 172 -0.34 2.30 -16.88
N ILE A 173 0.95 2.21 -17.17
CA ILE A 173 1.45 1.45 -18.33
C ILE A 173 1.06 -0.03 -18.23
N LEU A 174 1.20 -0.63 -17.05
CA LEU A 174 0.82 -2.02 -16.84
C LEU A 174 -0.70 -2.21 -16.91
N PHE A 175 -1.52 -1.29 -16.39
CA PHE A 175 -2.98 -1.35 -16.54
C PHE A 175 -3.38 -1.31 -18.02
N LEU A 176 -2.77 -0.43 -18.81
CA LEU A 176 -2.97 -0.39 -20.26
C LEU A 176 -2.55 -1.70 -20.93
N LYS A 177 -1.36 -2.22 -20.59
CA LYS A 177 -0.82 -3.49 -21.13
C LYS A 177 -1.73 -4.68 -20.86
N TYR A 178 -2.31 -4.76 -19.66
CA TYR A 178 -3.19 -5.85 -19.25
C TYR A 178 -4.68 -5.56 -19.45
N ASN A 179 -5.04 -4.41 -20.05
CA ASN A 179 -6.41 -3.98 -20.29
C ASN A 179 -7.27 -3.95 -19.00
N ILE A 180 -6.68 -3.45 -17.91
CA ILE A 180 -7.35 -3.25 -16.63
C ILE A 180 -7.86 -1.80 -16.58
N PRO A 181 -9.16 -1.56 -16.33
CA PRO A 181 -9.73 -0.21 -16.34
C PRO A 181 -9.45 0.51 -15.00
N ALA A 182 -8.19 0.84 -14.75
CA ALA A 182 -7.74 1.57 -13.58
C ALA A 182 -6.73 2.64 -13.98
N THR A 183 -6.62 3.68 -13.15
CA THR A 183 -5.62 4.74 -13.29
C THR A 183 -5.11 5.10 -11.90
N ALA A 184 -3.86 5.50 -11.81
CA ALA A 184 -3.28 6.05 -10.59
C ALA A 184 -3.95 7.38 -10.19
N PRO A 185 -3.93 7.73 -8.88
CA PRO A 185 -4.37 9.03 -8.39
C PRO A 185 -3.40 10.16 -8.81
N ASP A 186 -3.82 11.40 -8.57
CA ASP A 186 -2.94 12.56 -8.66
C ASP A 186 -1.90 12.51 -7.52
N PRO A 187 -0.58 12.58 -7.82
CA PRO A 187 0.45 12.61 -6.80
C PRO A 187 0.64 13.98 -6.11
N ASP A 188 -0.09 15.04 -6.50
CA ASP A 188 0.04 16.41 -5.95
C ASP A 188 -1.09 16.92 -5.03
#